data_AF-A0A0W0Y0T6-F1
#
_entry.id   AF-A0A0W0Y0T6-F1
#
_cell.length_a   1.000
_cell.length_b   1.000
_cell.length_c   1.000
_cell.angle_alpha   90.00
_cell.angle_beta   90.00
_cell.angle_gamma   90.00
#
_symmetry.space_group_name_H-M   'P 1'
#
loop_
_entity.id
_entity.type
_entity.pdbx_description
1 polymer ?
#
loop_
_entity_poly.entity_id
_entity_poly.type
_entity_poly.pdbx_seq_one_letter_code
_entity_poly.pdbx_strand_id
1 'polypeptide(L)'
;MSSPTLIIKNTLAHDKKRQAALHAAIDISATMYNCFFHAYALHLMANGQPFPDDLFTVHELDNSEVKALKSIVNSERDLSLFEDYDKVTTGDRQNHLAEKVLVLGVLFRSWFIHRVRNNPKMRDVLFDDRDTVGIPFYYLVESFDAGEDWLREQINTSTNHYEANKIYFDTLHLNRITRSSALSFWEEKGYDNYLRYLNQSWVKVFVHEVEFMLRFNDVSYTIYNKMDACVSSEKKTGGFHLELAIHADYDHFYLIPNENTAAFLEQYNTQHQRSLIERSAVLSLEGHDKVALTKKSPFLLLAVMLPTSELTGKTPLAIMIERLQELQSEIALRRHDKSSPLSIFSDAKNPPDLKDLIPKTAPSASSTAVHPLKSLSDLLSMETMEPLVSAHVLKPPPVESVKPASSEVKWKCQRLTEKETNYAYALYGLEQKVREFKELSEDGKVLRYKEAFDEIDALHQNLKSFWDDYSKSDKKEKAYELFAQKSLAEIAKNRQRIERHRGCGQIVTNLVLGVVGIVIFYFAACAIKWAFNKHFFFKPNTETATIIQTLVENLDKLKTDEAKEVIEEEVINPGLGSECLLPFK
;
A
#
# COMPACT_ATOMS: atom_id res chain seq x y z
N MET A 1 -33.68 32.67 -14.17
CA MET A 1 -33.02 32.45 -12.85
C MET A 1 -33.29 31.02 -12.43
N SER A 2 -32.27 30.18 -12.41
CA SER A 2 -32.40 28.76 -12.04
C SER A 2 -32.79 28.64 -10.57
N SER A 3 -33.84 27.89 -10.27
CA SER A 3 -34.32 27.71 -8.89
C SER A 3 -33.20 27.13 -8.00
N PRO A 4 -32.99 27.61 -6.76
CA PRO A 4 -32.00 27.08 -5.81
C PRO A 4 -32.08 25.56 -5.63
N THR A 5 -33.27 24.99 -5.80
CA THR A 5 -33.52 23.54 -5.76
C THR A 5 -32.85 22.78 -6.91
N LEU A 6 -32.73 23.40 -8.09
CA LEU A 6 -32.04 22.81 -9.24
C LEU A 6 -30.53 22.75 -9.00
N ILE A 7 -29.98 23.79 -8.35
CA ILE A 7 -28.56 23.88 -8.00
C ILE A 7 -28.21 22.81 -6.96
N ILE A 8 -28.98 22.68 -5.88
CA ILE A 8 -28.72 21.69 -4.81
C ILE A 8 -28.85 20.23 -5.30
N LYS A 9 -29.86 19.93 -6.13
CA LYS A 9 -30.04 18.57 -6.69
C LYS A 9 -28.89 18.17 -7.60
N ASN A 10 -28.38 19.11 -8.40
CA ASN A 10 -27.21 18.86 -9.24
C ASN A 10 -25.97 18.60 -8.39
N THR A 11 -25.72 19.40 -7.34
CA THR A 11 -24.58 19.17 -6.43
C THR A 11 -24.65 17.79 -5.78
N LEU A 12 -25.79 17.39 -5.20
CA LEU A 12 -25.93 16.09 -4.54
C LEU A 12 -25.79 14.90 -5.51
N ALA A 13 -26.32 15.03 -6.73
CA ALA A 13 -26.16 13.98 -7.74
C ALA A 13 -24.70 13.85 -8.21
N HIS A 14 -24.00 14.98 -8.36
CA HIS A 14 -22.57 14.99 -8.65
C HIS A 14 -21.75 14.36 -7.52
N ASP A 15 -22.07 14.65 -6.25
CA ASP A 15 -21.39 14.07 -5.11
C ASP A 15 -21.59 12.56 -5.02
N LYS A 16 -22.82 12.06 -5.24
CA LYS A 16 -23.09 10.62 -5.29
C LYS A 16 -22.35 9.92 -6.43
N LYS A 17 -22.34 10.52 -7.63
CA LYS A 17 -21.59 9.99 -8.77
C LYS A 17 -20.10 9.93 -8.46
N ARG A 18 -19.55 10.98 -7.82
CA ARG A 18 -18.14 11.04 -7.43
C ARG A 18 -17.82 9.98 -6.37
N GLN A 19 -18.63 9.84 -5.34
CA GLN A 19 -18.45 8.79 -4.33
C GLN A 19 -18.48 7.40 -4.96
N ALA A 20 -19.44 7.12 -5.86
CA ALA A 20 -19.48 5.85 -6.58
C ALA A 20 -18.21 5.61 -7.43
N ALA A 21 -17.71 6.63 -8.12
CA ALA A 21 -16.46 6.54 -8.88
C ALA A 21 -15.25 6.27 -7.98
N LEU A 22 -15.19 6.90 -6.80
CA LEU A 22 -14.14 6.65 -5.80
C LEU A 22 -14.22 5.25 -5.19
N HIS A 23 -15.43 4.72 -5.01
CA HIS A 23 -15.64 3.34 -4.60
C HIS A 23 -15.19 2.34 -5.66
N ALA A 24 -15.36 2.68 -6.94
CA ALA A 24 -14.88 1.88 -8.06
C ALA A 24 -13.38 2.09 -8.38
N ALA A 25 -12.67 2.94 -7.63
CA ALA A 25 -11.27 3.23 -7.89
C ALA A 25 -10.41 1.98 -7.68
N ILE A 26 -9.61 1.64 -8.68
CA ILE A 26 -8.79 0.44 -8.72
C ILE A 26 -7.53 0.63 -7.89
N ASP A 27 -7.24 -0.35 -7.04
CA ASP A 27 -6.02 -0.39 -6.24
C ASP A 27 -4.81 -0.67 -7.13
N ILE A 28 -3.84 0.23 -7.12
CA ILE A 28 -2.65 0.15 -7.96
C ILE A 28 -1.50 -0.41 -7.15
N SER A 29 -0.67 -1.26 -7.74
CA SER A 29 0.50 -1.79 -7.03
C SER A 29 1.40 -0.67 -6.48
N ALA A 30 1.76 -0.75 -5.20
CA ALA A 30 2.73 0.13 -4.56
C ALA A 30 4.19 -0.35 -4.67
N THR A 31 4.46 -1.43 -5.43
CA THR A 31 5.81 -1.98 -5.59
C THR A 31 6.80 -0.88 -6.00
N MET A 32 7.96 -0.80 -5.33
CA MET A 32 9.00 0.23 -5.56
C MET A 32 8.49 1.67 -5.37
N TYR A 33 7.42 1.86 -4.58
CA TYR A 33 6.74 3.15 -4.42
C TYR A 33 6.32 3.81 -5.74
N ASN A 34 6.05 3.01 -6.77
CA ASN A 34 5.73 3.47 -8.11
C ASN A 34 4.22 3.59 -8.37
N CYS A 35 3.36 3.60 -7.33
CA CYS A 35 1.89 3.55 -7.52
C CYS A 35 1.35 4.66 -8.45
N PHE A 36 1.85 5.89 -8.34
CA PHE A 36 1.51 6.95 -9.30
C PHE A 36 1.93 6.61 -10.73
N PHE A 37 3.19 6.19 -10.93
CA PHE A 37 3.72 5.88 -12.26
C PHE A 37 3.04 4.65 -12.89
N HIS A 38 2.66 3.67 -12.07
CA HIS A 38 1.82 2.55 -12.46
C HIS A 38 0.43 3.02 -12.90
N ALA A 39 -0.19 3.92 -12.15
CA ALA A 39 -1.50 4.48 -12.50
C ALA A 39 -1.44 5.27 -13.82
N TYR A 40 -0.37 6.04 -14.03
CA TYR A 40 -0.15 6.76 -15.29
C TYR A 40 0.07 5.80 -16.47
N ALA A 41 0.88 4.75 -16.30
CA ALA A 41 1.06 3.71 -17.30
C ALA A 41 -0.27 3.06 -17.70
N LEU A 42 -1.06 2.65 -16.71
CA LEU A 42 -2.40 2.09 -16.92
C LEU A 42 -3.34 3.07 -17.62
N HIS A 43 -3.31 4.35 -17.25
CA HIS A 43 -4.12 5.37 -17.90
C HIS A 43 -3.80 5.47 -19.40
N LEU A 44 -2.52 5.50 -19.77
CA LEU A 44 -2.13 5.55 -21.18
C LEU A 44 -2.56 4.28 -21.93
N MET A 45 -2.26 3.11 -21.36
CA MET A 45 -2.61 1.82 -21.98
C MET A 45 -4.12 1.62 -22.14
N ALA A 46 -4.91 1.93 -21.11
CA ALA A 46 -6.36 1.75 -21.12
C ALA A 46 -7.06 2.68 -22.13
N ASN A 47 -6.45 3.82 -22.45
CA ASN A 47 -6.96 4.77 -23.43
C ASN A 47 -6.32 4.60 -24.83
N GLY A 48 -5.46 3.59 -25.02
CA GLY A 48 -4.75 3.38 -26.29
C GLY A 48 -3.85 4.55 -26.69
N GLN A 49 -3.36 5.31 -25.71
CA GLN A 49 -2.47 6.45 -25.96
C GLN A 49 -1.04 5.94 -26.22
N PRO A 50 -0.31 6.52 -27.18
CA PRO A 50 1.08 6.18 -27.39
C PRO A 50 1.92 6.56 -26.17
N PHE A 51 2.94 5.77 -25.89
CA PHE A 51 3.96 6.17 -24.93
C PHE A 51 4.82 7.31 -25.47
N PRO A 52 5.45 8.12 -24.60
CA PRO A 52 6.42 9.11 -25.04
C PRO A 52 7.55 8.48 -25.86
N ASP A 53 7.93 9.10 -26.98
CA ASP A 53 8.93 8.57 -27.93
C ASP A 53 10.29 8.30 -27.26
N ASP A 54 10.63 9.06 -26.24
CA ASP A 54 11.90 8.98 -25.50
C ASP A 54 11.81 8.13 -24.21
N LEU A 55 10.66 7.50 -23.90
CA LEU A 55 10.46 6.72 -22.67
C LEU A 55 11.52 5.62 -22.48
N PHE A 56 11.88 4.94 -23.57
CA PHE A 56 12.83 3.83 -23.57
C PHE A 56 14.29 4.27 -23.78
N THR A 57 14.52 5.57 -23.99
CA THR A 57 15.87 6.11 -24.23
C THR A 57 16.60 6.32 -22.91
N VAL A 58 17.89 5.99 -22.86
CA VAL A 58 18.73 6.25 -21.68
C VAL A 58 18.90 7.76 -21.46
N HIS A 59 18.61 8.23 -20.26
CA HIS A 59 18.77 9.63 -19.86
C HIS A 59 19.97 9.82 -18.92
N GLU A 60 20.43 11.07 -18.81
CA GLU A 60 21.60 11.43 -17.99
C GLU A 60 21.41 11.09 -16.50
N LEU A 61 20.20 11.31 -15.96
CA LEU A 61 19.86 11.02 -14.57
C LEU A 61 19.56 9.55 -14.28
N ASP A 62 19.59 8.68 -15.29
CA ASP A 62 19.36 7.26 -15.07
C ASP A 62 20.51 6.66 -14.27
N ASN A 63 20.16 6.04 -13.14
CA ASN A 63 21.11 5.24 -12.38
C ASN A 63 21.48 3.96 -13.18
N SER A 64 22.47 3.22 -12.70
CA SER A 64 22.97 2.01 -13.37
C SER A 64 21.89 0.94 -13.57
N GLU A 65 20.96 0.80 -12.64
CA GLU A 65 19.88 -0.19 -12.73
C GLU A 65 18.85 0.20 -13.79
N VAL A 66 18.41 1.47 -13.84
CA VAL A 66 17.50 1.97 -14.87
C VAL A 66 18.13 1.85 -16.26
N LYS A 67 19.42 2.14 -16.39
CA LYS A 67 20.17 1.94 -17.64
C LYS A 67 20.17 0.48 -18.08
N ALA A 68 20.39 -0.45 -17.14
CA ALA A 68 20.33 -1.88 -17.42
C ALA A 68 18.91 -2.35 -17.76
N LEU A 69 17.87 -1.80 -17.14
CA LEU A 69 16.48 -2.08 -17.52
C LEU A 69 16.19 -1.62 -18.95
N LYS A 70 16.59 -0.39 -19.32
CA LYS A 70 16.41 0.16 -20.68
C LYS A 70 17.23 -0.58 -21.74
N SER A 71 18.34 -1.24 -21.38
CA SER A 71 19.06 -2.09 -22.34
C SER A 71 18.35 -3.42 -22.60
N ILE A 72 17.48 -3.87 -21.69
CA ILE A 72 16.64 -5.07 -21.84
C ILE A 72 15.33 -4.72 -22.55
N VAL A 73 14.69 -3.62 -22.14
CA VAL A 73 13.41 -3.11 -22.66
C VAL A 73 13.69 -1.77 -23.34
N ASN A 74 14.04 -1.82 -24.63
CA ASN A 74 14.44 -0.64 -25.42
C ASN A 74 13.31 -0.10 -26.30
N SER A 75 12.17 -0.79 -26.34
CA SER A 75 10.98 -0.39 -27.08
C SER A 75 9.71 -0.97 -26.45
N GLU A 76 8.56 -0.43 -26.84
CA GLU A 76 7.25 -0.97 -26.43
C GLU A 76 7.09 -2.46 -26.82
N ARG A 77 7.70 -2.89 -27.92
CA ARG A 77 7.64 -4.29 -28.36
C ARG A 77 8.30 -5.24 -27.39
N ASP A 78 9.34 -4.81 -26.68
CA ASP A 78 10.05 -5.66 -25.72
C ASP A 78 9.20 -5.97 -24.49
N LEU A 79 8.13 -5.20 -24.24
CA LEU A 79 7.14 -5.53 -23.22
C LEU A 79 6.34 -6.79 -23.56
N SER A 80 6.38 -7.28 -24.81
CA SER A 80 5.80 -8.58 -25.17
C SER A 80 6.64 -9.78 -24.74
N LEU A 81 7.74 -9.56 -24.01
CA LEU A 81 8.61 -10.60 -23.48
C LEU A 81 7.85 -11.65 -22.67
N PHE A 82 6.90 -11.22 -21.84
CA PHE A 82 6.12 -12.11 -20.97
C PHE A 82 5.20 -13.02 -21.79
N GLU A 83 4.50 -12.47 -22.77
CA GLU A 83 3.69 -13.23 -23.72
C GLU A 83 4.51 -14.23 -24.54
N ASP A 84 5.71 -13.80 -24.98
CA ASP A 84 6.62 -14.64 -25.75
C ASP A 84 7.13 -15.81 -24.90
N TYR A 85 7.39 -15.57 -23.61
CA TYR A 85 7.76 -16.59 -22.63
C TYR A 85 6.66 -17.64 -22.49
N ASP A 86 5.42 -17.22 -22.26
CA ASP A 86 4.29 -18.16 -22.13
C ASP A 86 4.08 -18.97 -23.40
N LYS A 87 4.18 -18.33 -24.57
CA LYS A 87 4.02 -19.01 -25.86
C LYS A 87 5.07 -20.11 -26.07
N VAL A 88 6.31 -19.92 -25.62
CA VAL A 88 7.36 -20.95 -25.75
C VAL A 88 7.30 -22.01 -24.66
N THR A 89 6.77 -21.69 -23.48
CA THR A 89 6.76 -22.58 -22.31
C THR A 89 5.49 -23.40 -22.18
N THR A 90 4.32 -22.80 -22.41
CA THR A 90 3.00 -23.41 -22.27
C THR A 90 2.32 -23.69 -23.61
N GLY A 91 2.70 -22.93 -24.66
CA GLY A 91 2.03 -22.96 -25.96
C GLY A 91 0.91 -21.92 -26.10
N ASP A 92 0.46 -21.35 -24.98
CA ASP A 92 -0.57 -20.32 -24.93
C ASP A 92 0.06 -18.94 -24.72
N ARG A 93 -0.59 -17.90 -25.23
CA ARG A 93 -0.16 -16.51 -25.07
C ARG A 93 -1.09 -15.80 -24.09
N GLN A 94 -0.71 -15.68 -22.83
CA GLN A 94 -1.51 -14.96 -21.82
C GLN A 94 -1.12 -13.47 -21.79
N ASN A 95 -2.05 -12.60 -21.41
CA ASN A 95 -1.76 -11.17 -21.24
C ASN A 95 -1.13 -10.93 -19.86
N HIS A 96 0.00 -10.23 -19.82
CA HIS A 96 0.75 -9.91 -18.60
C HIS A 96 0.68 -8.41 -18.29
N LEU A 97 -0.54 -7.89 -18.10
CA LEU A 97 -0.76 -6.47 -17.94
C LEU A 97 -0.11 -5.93 -16.66
N ALA A 98 -0.26 -6.64 -15.54
CA ALA A 98 0.31 -6.20 -14.27
C ALA A 98 1.84 -6.19 -14.28
N GLU A 99 2.50 -7.18 -14.91
CA GLU A 99 3.96 -7.22 -15.07
C GLU A 99 4.48 -6.08 -15.96
N LYS A 100 3.80 -5.80 -17.09
CA LYS A 100 4.14 -4.65 -17.94
C LYS A 100 4.05 -3.34 -17.19
N VAL A 101 3.01 -3.18 -16.36
CA VAL A 101 2.82 -1.98 -15.53
C VAL A 101 3.96 -1.82 -14.52
N LEU A 102 4.43 -2.90 -13.90
CA LEU A 102 5.59 -2.85 -12.99
C LEU A 102 6.86 -2.33 -13.69
N VAL A 103 7.14 -2.81 -14.91
CA VAL A 103 8.28 -2.34 -15.72
C VAL A 103 8.08 -0.86 -16.11
N LEU A 104 6.90 -0.53 -16.63
CA LEU A 104 6.57 0.83 -17.06
C LEU A 104 6.64 1.84 -15.91
N GLY A 105 6.29 1.45 -14.68
CA GLY A 105 6.41 2.34 -13.51
C GLY A 105 7.83 2.86 -13.29
N VAL A 106 8.83 1.99 -13.47
CA VAL A 106 10.26 2.37 -13.36
C VAL A 106 10.66 3.30 -14.50
N LEU A 107 10.24 2.99 -15.73
CA LEU A 107 10.55 3.81 -16.91
C LEU A 107 9.90 5.19 -16.81
N PHE A 108 8.63 5.27 -16.41
CA PHE A 108 7.94 6.55 -16.23
C PHE A 108 8.52 7.38 -15.10
N ARG A 109 8.96 6.77 -13.98
CA ARG A 109 9.68 7.52 -12.93
C ARG A 109 10.89 8.25 -13.52
N SER A 110 11.76 7.51 -14.22
CA SER A 110 12.93 8.08 -14.91
C SER A 110 12.56 9.17 -15.92
N TRP A 111 11.56 8.89 -16.75
CA TRP A 111 11.11 9.82 -17.79
C TRP A 111 10.56 11.12 -17.22
N PHE A 112 9.65 11.06 -16.23
CA PHE A 112 9.09 12.26 -15.59
C PHE A 112 10.20 13.14 -14.99
N ILE A 113 11.16 12.53 -14.30
CA ILE A 113 12.30 13.25 -13.72
C ILE A 113 13.17 13.90 -14.80
N HIS A 114 13.43 13.22 -15.91
CA HIS A 114 14.16 13.78 -17.04
C HIS A 114 13.44 14.99 -17.65
N ARG A 115 12.12 14.89 -17.88
CA ARG A 115 11.29 15.97 -18.44
C ARG A 115 11.29 17.21 -17.54
N VAL A 116 11.17 16.99 -16.24
CA VAL A 116 11.19 18.03 -15.21
C VAL A 116 12.55 18.72 -15.11
N ARG A 117 13.66 17.99 -15.23
CA ARG A 117 15.02 18.56 -15.21
C ARG A 117 15.21 19.65 -16.26
N ASN A 118 14.66 19.43 -17.45
CA ASN A 118 14.80 20.33 -18.59
C ASN A 118 13.84 21.54 -18.54
N ASN A 119 13.10 21.72 -17.45
CA ASN A 119 12.15 22.82 -17.28
C ASN A 119 12.63 23.83 -16.22
N PRO A 120 13.28 24.95 -16.61
CA PRO A 120 13.80 25.93 -15.66
C PRO A 120 12.69 26.56 -14.80
N LYS A 121 11.47 26.71 -15.35
CA LYS A 121 10.33 27.24 -14.57
C LYS A 121 10.00 26.36 -13.38
N MET A 122 10.13 25.04 -13.51
CA MET A 122 9.86 24.13 -12.40
C MET A 122 10.91 24.27 -11.29
N ARG A 123 12.19 24.39 -11.67
CA ARG A 123 13.27 24.65 -10.71
C ARG A 123 13.01 25.92 -9.90
N ASP A 124 12.58 26.98 -10.57
CA ASP A 124 12.35 28.28 -9.94
C ASP A 124 11.10 28.24 -9.03
N VAL A 125 10.02 27.57 -9.47
CA VAL A 125 8.79 27.35 -8.69
C VAL A 125 9.06 26.54 -7.42
N LEU A 126 9.81 25.43 -7.53
CA LEU A 126 10.18 24.60 -6.38
C LEU A 126 11.13 25.30 -5.39
N PHE A 127 11.74 26.41 -5.78
CA PHE A 127 12.61 27.17 -4.88
C PHE A 127 11.81 28.02 -3.89
N ASP A 128 10.87 28.85 -4.35
CA ASP A 128 10.26 29.91 -3.51
C ASP A 128 8.78 30.21 -3.80
N ASP A 129 8.11 29.41 -4.64
CA ASP A 129 6.69 29.64 -4.94
C ASP A 129 5.79 29.06 -3.84
N ARG A 130 5.30 29.95 -2.97
CA ARG A 130 4.41 29.61 -1.85
C ARG A 130 2.99 29.24 -2.27
N ASP A 131 2.61 29.49 -3.54
CA ASP A 131 1.30 29.10 -4.06
C ASP A 131 1.27 27.64 -4.53
N THR A 132 2.38 26.92 -4.33
CA THR A 132 2.47 25.50 -4.64
C THR A 132 1.95 24.62 -3.50
N VAL A 133 1.49 23.43 -3.85
CA VAL A 133 0.95 22.45 -2.88
C VAL A 133 2.06 21.77 -2.06
N GLY A 134 3.32 21.92 -2.48
CA GLY A 134 4.50 21.44 -1.75
C GLY A 134 5.16 22.53 -0.92
N ILE A 135 6.05 22.15 0.00
CA ILE A 135 6.88 23.11 0.74
C ILE A 135 8.09 23.48 -0.16
N PRO A 136 8.24 24.75 -0.60
CA PRO A 136 9.37 25.14 -1.46
C PRO A 136 10.70 25.05 -0.72
N PHE A 137 11.78 24.74 -1.44
CA PHE A 137 13.11 24.54 -0.85
C PHE A 137 13.55 25.70 0.05
N TYR A 138 13.36 26.95 -0.37
CA TYR A 138 13.76 28.11 0.43
C TYR A 138 12.95 28.22 1.72
N TYR A 139 11.66 27.88 1.70
CA TYR A 139 10.86 27.86 2.92
C TYR A 139 11.33 26.77 3.90
N LEU A 140 11.76 25.60 3.41
CA LEU A 140 12.41 24.60 4.26
C LEU A 140 13.68 25.15 4.91
N VAL A 141 14.47 25.91 4.16
CA VAL A 141 15.71 26.51 4.67
C VAL A 141 15.42 27.56 5.74
N GLU A 142 14.47 28.47 5.52
CA GLU A 142 14.02 29.47 6.52
C GLU A 142 13.52 28.78 7.80
N SER A 143 12.70 27.75 7.63
CA SER A 143 12.14 26.93 8.71
C SER A 143 13.23 26.27 9.56
N PHE A 144 14.26 25.73 8.90
CA PHE A 144 15.36 25.06 9.57
C PHE A 144 16.25 26.05 10.32
N ASP A 145 16.55 27.22 9.73
CA ASP A 145 17.34 28.29 10.34
C ASP A 145 16.67 28.87 11.60
N ALA A 146 15.33 28.93 11.61
CA ALA A 146 14.54 29.39 12.76
C ALA A 146 14.68 28.49 14.01
N GLY A 147 15.30 27.31 13.90
CA GLY A 147 15.58 26.44 15.04
C GLY A 147 14.35 25.75 15.62
N GLU A 148 13.29 25.60 14.82
CA GLU A 148 12.06 24.95 15.26
C GLU A 148 12.24 23.42 15.27
N ASP A 149 12.57 22.84 16.43
CA ASP A 149 12.85 21.40 16.57
C ASP A 149 11.71 20.50 16.08
N TRP A 150 10.45 20.90 16.35
CA TRP A 150 9.26 20.20 15.86
C TRP A 150 9.16 20.21 14.33
N LEU A 151 9.62 21.31 13.71
CA LEU A 151 9.62 21.49 12.27
C LEU A 151 10.78 20.71 11.64
N ARG A 152 11.92 20.54 12.32
CA ARG A 152 13.00 19.63 11.88
C ARG A 152 12.53 18.18 11.85
N GLU A 153 11.86 17.72 12.89
CA GLU A 153 11.31 16.35 12.94
C GLU A 153 10.24 16.15 11.84
N GLN A 154 9.39 17.15 11.63
CA GLN A 154 8.39 17.13 10.56
C GLN A 154 9.02 17.17 9.16
N ILE A 155 10.01 18.04 8.92
CA ILE A 155 10.69 18.18 7.63
C ILE A 155 11.47 16.91 7.27
N ASN A 156 12.18 16.32 8.25
CA ASN A 156 12.96 15.10 8.08
C ASN A 156 12.08 13.91 7.70
N THR A 157 10.85 13.84 8.22
CA THR A 157 9.95 12.69 8.01
C THR A 157 9.04 12.84 6.80
N SER A 158 8.91 14.03 6.20
CA SER A 158 7.85 14.30 5.22
C SER A 158 8.27 15.06 3.96
N THR A 159 9.57 15.31 3.74
CA THR A 159 10.01 16.01 2.53
C THR A 159 11.21 15.32 1.87
N ASN A 160 11.03 14.95 0.60
CA ASN A 160 12.15 14.48 -0.24
C ASN A 160 13.19 15.59 -0.48
N HIS A 161 12.80 16.88 -0.35
CA HIS A 161 13.72 18.02 -0.44
C HIS A 161 14.82 17.97 0.62
N TYR A 162 14.47 17.64 1.88
CA TYR A 162 15.43 17.52 2.96
C TYR A 162 16.39 16.36 2.73
N GLU A 163 15.87 15.16 2.52
CA GLU A 163 16.70 13.96 2.36
C GLU A 163 17.65 14.08 1.16
N ALA A 164 17.18 14.62 0.04
CA ALA A 164 18.02 14.85 -1.13
C ALA A 164 19.15 15.85 -0.88
N ASN A 165 18.93 16.83 0.00
CA ASN A 165 19.86 17.93 0.28
C ASN A 165 20.41 17.89 1.70
N LYS A 166 20.40 16.72 2.34
CA LYS A 166 20.71 16.56 3.75
C LYS A 166 22.08 17.15 4.13
N ILE A 167 23.09 16.98 3.28
CA ILE A 167 24.43 17.56 3.49
C ILE A 167 24.36 19.10 3.59
N TYR A 168 23.53 19.74 2.78
CA TYR A 168 23.32 21.18 2.87
C TYR A 168 22.71 21.54 4.22
N PHE A 169 21.62 20.88 4.61
CA PHE A 169 20.94 21.09 5.90
C PHE A 169 21.85 20.82 7.11
N ASP A 170 22.62 19.74 7.09
CA ASP A 170 23.56 19.36 8.14
C ASP A 170 24.68 20.39 8.32
N THR A 171 25.04 21.14 7.29
CA THR A 171 26.08 22.19 7.34
C THR A 171 25.55 23.59 7.62
N LEU A 172 24.23 23.78 7.70
CA LEU A 172 23.58 25.09 7.89
C LEU A 172 23.96 25.78 9.19
N HIS A 173 24.21 25.04 10.26
CA HIS A 173 24.60 25.60 11.56
C HIS A 173 25.96 26.34 11.55
N LEU A 174 26.72 26.25 10.47
CA LEU A 174 28.05 26.83 10.34
C LEU A 174 28.05 28.24 9.73
N ASN A 175 26.97 28.65 9.03
CA ASN A 175 26.93 29.92 8.30
C ASN A 175 25.56 30.59 8.37
N ARG A 176 25.52 31.93 8.44
CA ARG A 176 24.26 32.68 8.30
C ARG A 176 23.71 32.49 6.89
N ILE A 177 22.50 31.94 6.78
CA ILE A 177 21.89 31.67 5.49
C ILE A 177 21.17 32.91 4.99
N THR A 178 21.38 33.22 3.72
CA THR A 178 20.61 34.24 2.99
C THR A 178 19.83 33.56 1.86
N ARG A 179 18.74 34.19 1.41
CA ARG A 179 18.03 33.75 0.20
C ARG A 179 18.96 33.57 -0.99
N SER A 180 19.90 34.50 -1.20
CA SER A 180 20.85 34.43 -2.31
C SER A 180 21.80 33.23 -2.21
N SER A 181 22.31 32.91 -1.02
CA SER A 181 23.14 31.71 -0.84
C SER A 181 22.35 30.42 -1.01
N ALA A 182 21.10 30.37 -0.56
CA ALA A 182 20.22 29.21 -0.75
C ALA A 182 19.87 29.02 -2.23
N LEU A 183 19.57 30.10 -2.95
CA LEU A 183 19.30 30.08 -4.38
C LEU A 183 20.52 29.60 -5.16
N SER A 184 21.71 30.14 -4.87
CA SER A 184 22.96 29.72 -5.52
C SER A 184 23.21 28.22 -5.32
N PHE A 185 23.01 27.70 -4.11
CA PHE A 185 23.13 26.26 -3.86
C PHE A 185 22.07 25.46 -4.65
N TRP A 186 20.81 25.90 -4.63
CA TRP A 186 19.71 25.23 -5.32
C TRP A 186 19.96 25.12 -6.82
N GLU A 187 20.41 26.19 -7.45
CA GLU A 187 20.71 26.22 -8.88
C GLU A 187 21.95 25.40 -9.26
N GLU A 188 22.99 25.40 -8.42
CA GLU A 188 24.24 24.69 -8.69
C GLU A 188 24.12 23.18 -8.45
N LYS A 189 23.45 22.77 -7.36
CA LYS A 189 23.44 21.39 -6.87
C LYS A 189 22.09 20.94 -6.35
N GLY A 190 21.38 21.80 -5.62
CA GLY A 190 20.23 21.37 -4.81
C GLY A 190 19.08 20.79 -5.62
N TYR A 191 18.79 21.38 -6.78
CA TYR A 191 17.76 20.87 -7.68
C TYR A 191 18.14 19.52 -8.30
N ASP A 192 19.38 19.38 -8.78
CA ASP A 192 19.86 18.13 -9.37
C ASP A 192 19.92 16.99 -8.33
N ASN A 193 20.34 17.29 -7.10
CA ASN A 193 20.29 16.35 -5.98
C ASN A 193 18.85 15.85 -5.73
N TYR A 194 17.90 16.78 -5.68
CA TYR A 194 16.48 16.48 -5.50
C TYR A 194 15.93 15.55 -6.58
N LEU A 195 16.20 15.88 -7.85
CA LEU A 195 15.76 15.04 -8.97
C LEU A 195 16.41 13.66 -8.98
N ARG A 196 17.71 13.56 -8.66
CA ARG A 196 18.40 12.27 -8.52
C ARG A 196 17.82 11.42 -7.40
N TYR A 197 17.46 12.04 -6.28
CA TYR A 197 16.84 11.37 -5.16
C TYR A 197 15.47 10.79 -5.55
N LEU A 198 14.60 11.59 -6.16
CA LEU A 198 13.30 11.12 -6.66
C LEU A 198 13.39 10.01 -7.71
N ASN A 199 14.49 9.93 -8.46
CA ASN A 199 14.70 8.89 -9.48
C ASN A 199 15.09 7.51 -8.89
N GLN A 200 15.27 7.39 -7.57
CA GLN A 200 15.60 6.12 -6.92
C GLN A 200 14.38 5.20 -6.84
N SER A 201 14.57 3.89 -6.98
CA SER A 201 13.48 2.90 -7.02
C SER A 201 12.76 2.69 -5.66
N TRP A 202 13.26 3.26 -4.56
CA TRP A 202 12.68 3.14 -3.22
C TRP A 202 12.25 4.49 -2.62
N VAL A 203 12.30 5.57 -3.39
CA VAL A 203 11.84 6.89 -2.92
C VAL A 203 10.36 7.04 -3.21
N LYS A 204 9.59 7.35 -2.16
CA LYS A 204 8.16 7.61 -2.25
C LYS A 204 7.93 8.98 -2.87
N VAL A 205 6.98 9.06 -3.80
CA VAL A 205 6.56 10.33 -4.41
C VAL A 205 5.24 10.75 -3.78
N PHE A 206 5.21 11.97 -3.24
CA PHE A 206 4.07 12.57 -2.58
C PHE A 206 3.14 13.27 -3.58
N VAL A 207 1.93 13.61 -3.13
CA VAL A 207 0.90 14.26 -3.97
C VAL A 207 1.38 15.55 -4.64
N HIS A 208 2.16 16.38 -3.93
CA HIS A 208 2.66 17.63 -4.48
C HIS A 208 3.67 17.40 -5.61
N GLU A 209 4.53 16.39 -5.49
CA GLU A 209 5.48 16.01 -6.55
C GLU A 209 4.75 15.47 -7.78
N VAL A 210 3.74 14.63 -7.58
CA VAL A 210 2.85 14.15 -8.64
C VAL A 210 2.17 15.33 -9.34
N GLU A 211 1.66 16.29 -8.57
CA GLU A 211 1.01 17.48 -9.11
C GLU A 211 1.94 18.26 -10.04
N PHE A 212 3.18 18.51 -9.63
CA PHE A 212 4.16 19.18 -10.46
C PHE A 212 4.48 18.36 -11.72
N MET A 213 4.75 17.06 -11.57
CA MET A 213 5.02 16.18 -12.70
C MET A 213 3.92 16.23 -13.75
N LEU A 214 2.65 16.20 -13.33
CA LEU A 214 1.50 16.30 -14.23
C LEU A 214 1.35 17.70 -14.84
N ARG A 215 1.45 18.76 -14.04
CA ARG A 215 1.30 20.16 -14.52
C ARG A 215 2.33 20.51 -15.58
N PHE A 216 3.59 20.15 -15.35
CA PHE A 216 4.71 20.51 -16.23
C PHE A 216 4.84 19.60 -17.46
N ASN A 217 4.17 18.45 -17.48
CA ASN A 217 4.02 17.61 -18.68
C ASN A 217 2.67 17.82 -19.39
N ASP A 218 1.94 18.88 -19.04
CA ASP A 218 0.63 19.25 -19.61
C ASP A 218 -0.43 18.14 -19.60
N VAL A 219 -0.36 17.26 -18.60
CA VAL A 219 -1.34 16.20 -18.41
C VAL A 219 -2.61 16.78 -17.78
N SER A 220 -3.78 16.46 -18.33
CA SER A 220 -5.05 16.80 -17.67
C SER A 220 -5.34 15.82 -16.54
N TYR A 221 -5.65 16.32 -15.34
CA TYR A 221 -5.92 15.46 -14.20
C TYR A 221 -6.92 16.04 -13.19
N THR A 222 -7.48 15.15 -12.38
CA THR A 222 -8.11 15.45 -11.09
C THR A 222 -7.62 14.45 -10.05
N ILE A 223 -7.13 14.95 -8.92
CA ILE A 223 -6.73 14.15 -7.76
C ILE A 223 -7.77 14.41 -6.66
N TYR A 224 -8.43 13.35 -6.21
CA TYR A 224 -9.39 13.38 -5.12
C TYR A 224 -8.76 12.86 -3.82
N ASN A 225 -9.15 13.41 -2.69
CA ASN A 225 -8.97 12.74 -1.42
C ASN A 225 -10.00 11.61 -1.33
N LYS A 226 -9.52 10.38 -1.16
CA LYS A 226 -10.34 9.17 -1.15
C LYS A 226 -11.32 9.14 0.03
N MET A 227 -10.99 9.78 1.15
CA MET A 227 -11.76 9.70 2.39
C MET A 227 -12.99 10.60 2.39
N ASP A 228 -12.86 11.81 1.86
CA ASP A 228 -13.92 12.84 1.88
C ASP A 228 -14.49 13.16 0.49
N ALA A 229 -13.99 12.50 -0.57
CA ALA A 229 -14.36 12.74 -1.96
C ALA A 229 -14.16 14.20 -2.43
N CYS A 230 -13.33 14.97 -1.74
CA CYS A 230 -13.01 16.34 -2.11
C CYS A 230 -11.91 16.35 -3.17
N VAL A 231 -11.98 17.32 -4.09
CA VAL A 231 -10.91 17.55 -5.06
C VAL A 231 -9.72 18.15 -4.30
N SER A 232 -8.61 17.41 -4.27
CA SER A 232 -7.35 17.89 -3.70
C SER A 232 -6.59 18.78 -4.67
N SER A 233 -6.60 18.42 -5.96
CA SER A 233 -5.94 19.20 -7.02
C SER A 233 -6.56 18.87 -8.37
N GLU A 234 -6.69 19.86 -9.26
CA GLU A 234 -7.19 19.64 -10.62
C GLU A 234 -6.49 20.53 -11.65
N LYS A 235 -6.32 19.99 -12.86
CA LYS A 235 -5.97 20.74 -14.07
C LYS A 235 -6.73 20.14 -15.25
N LYS A 236 -7.70 20.91 -15.77
CA LYS A 236 -8.49 20.51 -16.93
C LYS A 236 -7.92 21.13 -18.20
N THR A 237 -7.41 20.29 -19.08
CA THR A 237 -7.02 20.64 -20.45
C THR A 237 -7.83 19.76 -21.41
N GLY A 238 -7.80 20.05 -22.72
CA GLY A 238 -8.45 19.17 -23.70
C GLY A 238 -7.73 17.83 -23.82
N GLY A 239 -8.46 16.74 -24.07
CA GLY A 239 -7.90 15.40 -24.28
C GLY A 239 -8.34 14.40 -23.21
N PHE A 240 -7.55 13.33 -23.04
CA PHE A 240 -7.80 12.32 -22.02
C PHE A 240 -7.54 12.89 -20.63
N HIS A 241 -8.44 12.57 -19.69
CA HIS A 241 -8.41 13.09 -18.33
C HIS A 241 -8.03 11.99 -17.34
N LEU A 242 -6.95 12.21 -16.59
CA LEU A 242 -6.46 11.30 -15.55
C LEU A 242 -7.17 11.57 -14.22
N GLU A 243 -7.98 10.63 -13.76
CA GLU A 243 -8.65 10.74 -12.45
C GLU A 243 -8.00 9.79 -11.44
N LEU A 244 -7.46 10.35 -10.36
CA LEU A 244 -6.79 9.62 -9.29
C LEU A 244 -7.49 9.88 -7.96
N ALA A 245 -7.55 8.88 -7.10
CA ALA A 245 -7.83 9.08 -5.68
C ALA A 245 -6.57 8.84 -4.86
N ILE A 246 -6.32 9.66 -3.84
CA ILE A 246 -5.24 9.44 -2.89
C ILE A 246 -5.82 9.21 -1.49
N HIS A 247 -5.33 8.19 -0.81
CA HIS A 247 -5.56 8.06 0.63
C HIS A 247 -4.50 8.87 1.37
N ALA A 248 -4.89 10.00 1.97
CA ALA A 248 -3.95 10.99 2.55
C ALA A 248 -3.02 10.39 3.61
N ASP A 249 -3.50 9.45 4.42
CA ASP A 249 -2.67 8.84 5.47
C ASP A 249 -1.58 7.91 4.91
N TYR A 250 -1.78 7.42 3.68
CA TYR A 250 -1.00 6.29 3.12
C TYR A 250 -0.16 6.73 1.92
N ASP A 251 -0.39 7.95 1.42
CA ASP A 251 0.01 8.47 0.11
C ASP A 251 -0.02 7.40 -0.99
N HIS A 252 -1.11 6.62 -1.00
CA HIS A 252 -1.34 5.57 -1.98
C HIS A 252 -2.35 6.01 -3.03
N PHE A 253 -2.03 5.78 -4.30
CA PHE A 253 -2.84 6.21 -5.43
C PHE A 253 -3.73 5.09 -5.95
N TYR A 254 -4.98 5.44 -6.20
CA TYR A 254 -5.99 4.62 -6.86
C TYR A 254 -6.34 5.26 -8.20
N LEU A 255 -6.54 4.44 -9.23
CA LEU A 255 -6.96 4.92 -10.54
C LEU A 255 -8.48 4.82 -10.66
N ILE A 256 -9.14 5.93 -10.96
CA ILE A 256 -10.60 5.96 -11.12
C ILE A 256 -10.95 5.54 -12.54
N PRO A 257 -11.69 4.43 -12.74
CA PRO A 257 -12.11 4.00 -14.06
C PRO A 257 -13.18 4.95 -14.64
N ASN A 258 -13.22 5.03 -15.97
CA ASN A 258 -14.34 5.59 -16.70
C ASN A 258 -15.00 4.50 -17.57
N GLU A 259 -16.07 4.84 -18.27
CA GLU A 259 -16.83 3.90 -19.09
C GLU A 259 -15.97 3.16 -20.15
N ASN A 260 -14.90 3.79 -20.65
CA ASN A 260 -14.01 3.21 -21.65
C ASN A 260 -12.87 2.38 -21.03
N THR A 261 -12.45 2.70 -19.79
CA THR A 261 -11.28 2.05 -19.17
C THR A 261 -11.66 0.95 -18.17
N ALA A 262 -12.90 0.88 -17.71
CA ALA A 262 -13.34 -0.03 -16.64
C ALA A 262 -12.97 -1.51 -16.90
N ALA A 263 -13.30 -2.06 -18.08
CA ALA A 263 -13.03 -3.47 -18.39
C ALA A 263 -11.52 -3.79 -18.43
N PHE A 264 -10.71 -2.88 -18.98
CA PHE A 264 -9.25 -3.03 -19.05
C PHE A 264 -8.63 -2.97 -17.65
N LEU A 265 -9.09 -2.03 -16.81
CA LEU A 265 -8.60 -1.88 -15.45
C LEU A 265 -9.04 -3.02 -14.53
N GLU A 266 -10.19 -3.64 -14.78
CA GLU A 266 -10.62 -4.84 -14.06
C GLU A 266 -9.71 -6.05 -14.37
N GLN A 267 -9.25 -6.18 -15.62
CA GLN A 267 -8.25 -7.19 -15.98
C GLN A 267 -6.94 -6.99 -15.21
N TYR A 268 -6.46 -5.75 -15.10
CA TYR A 268 -5.31 -5.43 -14.27
C TYR A 268 -5.57 -5.78 -12.80
N ASN A 269 -6.71 -5.34 -12.25
CA ASN A 269 -7.08 -5.58 -10.85
C ASN A 269 -7.07 -7.08 -10.52
N THR A 270 -7.66 -7.91 -11.38
CA THR A 270 -7.66 -9.37 -11.22
C THR A 270 -6.24 -9.95 -11.15
N GLN A 271 -5.34 -9.53 -12.05
CA GLN A 271 -3.94 -9.98 -12.05
C GLN A 271 -3.19 -9.48 -10.81
N HIS A 272 -3.43 -8.23 -10.42
CA HIS A 272 -2.81 -7.65 -9.23
C HIS A 272 -3.27 -8.36 -7.94
N GLN A 273 -4.57 -8.58 -7.75
CA GLN A 273 -5.09 -9.32 -6.58
C GLN A 273 -4.51 -10.73 -6.50
N ARG A 274 -4.44 -11.43 -7.65
CA ARG A 274 -3.76 -12.74 -7.71
C ARG A 274 -2.31 -12.65 -7.24
N SER A 275 -1.54 -11.67 -7.72
CA SER A 275 -0.15 -11.47 -7.31
C SER A 275 -0.01 -11.23 -5.80
N LEU A 276 -0.96 -10.52 -5.17
CA LEU A 276 -0.96 -10.29 -3.73
C LEU A 276 -1.22 -11.58 -2.94
N ILE A 277 -2.15 -12.43 -3.42
CA ILE A 277 -2.44 -13.74 -2.81
C ILE A 277 -1.21 -14.64 -2.89
N GLU A 278 -0.60 -14.75 -4.07
CA GLU A 278 0.59 -15.58 -4.28
C GLU A 278 1.80 -15.07 -3.49
N ARG A 279 1.99 -13.75 -3.43
CA ARG A 279 3.01 -13.10 -2.59
C ARG A 279 2.82 -13.48 -1.12
N SER A 280 1.59 -13.41 -0.63
CA SER A 280 1.26 -13.73 0.77
C SER A 280 1.51 -15.21 1.07
N ALA A 281 1.18 -16.10 0.14
CA ALA A 281 1.47 -17.53 0.24
C ALA A 281 2.98 -17.78 0.32
N VAL A 282 3.79 -17.17 -0.56
CA VAL A 282 5.25 -17.28 -0.50
C VAL A 282 5.79 -16.77 0.83
N LEU A 283 5.34 -15.60 1.29
CA LEU A 283 5.81 -15.00 2.55
C LEU A 283 5.47 -15.85 3.78
N SER A 284 4.38 -16.62 3.76
CA SER A 284 3.99 -17.50 4.87
C SER A 284 4.91 -18.72 5.10
N LEU A 285 5.74 -19.11 4.12
CA LEU A 285 6.56 -20.33 4.17
C LEU A 285 7.92 -20.14 4.88
N GLU A 286 7.97 -20.17 6.20
CA GLU A 286 9.20 -19.92 6.97
C GLU A 286 10.40 -20.82 6.59
N GLY A 287 11.61 -20.28 6.66
CA GLY A 287 12.87 -21.01 6.43
C GLY A 287 13.17 -21.41 4.97
N HIS A 288 12.32 -21.02 4.01
CA HIS A 288 12.50 -21.30 2.59
C HIS A 288 13.13 -20.11 1.86
N ASP A 289 13.87 -20.38 0.78
CA ASP A 289 14.28 -19.36 -0.18
C ASP A 289 13.05 -18.83 -0.93
N LYS A 290 12.57 -17.66 -0.48
CA LYS A 290 11.38 -17.00 -1.03
C LYS A 290 11.55 -16.64 -2.49
N VAL A 291 12.73 -16.14 -2.88
CA VAL A 291 13.01 -15.74 -4.26
C VAL A 291 12.96 -16.96 -5.18
N ALA A 292 13.55 -18.09 -4.77
CA ALA A 292 13.45 -19.33 -5.53
C ALA A 292 12.00 -19.84 -5.65
N LEU A 293 11.18 -19.71 -4.59
CA LEU A 293 9.77 -20.11 -4.61
C LEU A 293 8.96 -19.29 -5.62
N THR A 294 9.23 -17.98 -5.75
CA THR A 294 8.51 -17.13 -6.71
C THR A 294 8.71 -17.53 -8.16
N LYS A 295 9.80 -18.25 -8.51
CA LYS A 295 10.00 -18.76 -9.88
C LYS A 295 8.96 -19.80 -10.30
N LYS A 296 8.22 -20.37 -9.36
CA LYS A 296 7.12 -21.31 -9.60
C LYS A 296 5.77 -20.62 -9.81
N SER A 297 5.71 -19.30 -9.57
CA SER A 297 4.50 -18.51 -9.75
C SER A 297 4.26 -18.26 -11.25
N PRO A 298 3.00 -18.28 -11.70
CA PRO A 298 2.63 -17.80 -13.03
C PRO A 298 2.75 -16.28 -13.17
N PHE A 299 2.78 -15.52 -12.06
CA PHE A 299 3.09 -14.10 -12.07
C PHE A 299 4.62 -13.91 -12.15
N LEU A 300 5.12 -13.62 -13.35
CA LEU A 300 6.55 -13.80 -13.68
C LEU A 300 7.50 -12.88 -12.91
N LEU A 301 6.98 -11.77 -12.37
CA LEU A 301 7.71 -10.79 -11.57
C LEU A 301 7.38 -10.83 -10.07
N LEU A 302 6.88 -11.95 -9.54
CA LEU A 302 6.42 -12.02 -8.14
C LEU A 302 7.53 -11.69 -7.14
N ALA A 303 8.78 -12.07 -7.44
CA ALA A 303 9.97 -11.76 -6.63
C ALA A 303 10.13 -10.25 -6.37
N VAL A 304 9.81 -9.40 -7.36
CA VAL A 304 9.94 -7.95 -7.30
C VAL A 304 9.01 -7.34 -6.23
N MET A 305 7.92 -8.03 -5.92
CA MET A 305 6.92 -7.56 -4.97
C MET A 305 7.24 -7.95 -3.52
N LEU A 306 8.27 -8.76 -3.27
CA LEU A 306 8.66 -9.16 -1.93
C LEU A 306 9.25 -7.96 -1.14
N PRO A 307 9.11 -7.94 0.20
CA PRO A 307 9.84 -7.00 1.04
C PRO A 307 11.35 -7.12 0.84
N THR A 308 12.08 -6.01 0.96
CA THR A 308 13.54 -5.97 0.74
C THR A 308 14.33 -6.89 1.68
N SER A 309 13.79 -7.18 2.88
CA SER A 309 14.36 -8.15 3.81
C SER A 309 14.48 -9.56 3.22
N GLU A 310 13.63 -9.90 2.25
CA GLU A 310 13.60 -11.23 1.61
C GLU A 310 14.52 -11.33 0.38
N LEU A 311 15.12 -10.22 -0.09
CA LEU A 311 15.82 -10.15 -1.38
C LEU A 311 17.33 -10.36 -1.30
N THR A 312 17.85 -10.92 -0.21
CA THR A 312 19.27 -11.28 -0.05
C THR A 312 20.24 -10.11 -0.36
N GLY A 313 19.88 -8.89 0.02
CA GLY A 313 20.70 -7.69 -0.21
C GLY A 313 20.58 -7.07 -1.62
N LYS A 314 19.69 -7.58 -2.47
CA LYS A 314 19.37 -6.97 -3.77
C LYS A 314 18.18 -6.01 -3.66
N THR A 315 18.15 -5.02 -4.56
CA THR A 315 16.98 -4.15 -4.72
C THR A 315 15.89 -4.89 -5.52
N PRO A 316 14.60 -4.53 -5.36
CA PRO A 316 13.54 -5.07 -6.21
C PRO A 316 13.79 -4.84 -7.70
N LEU A 317 14.42 -3.71 -8.07
CA LEU A 317 14.76 -3.40 -9.45
C LEU A 317 15.87 -4.32 -10.00
N ALA A 318 16.90 -4.61 -9.20
CA ALA A 318 17.92 -5.60 -9.56
C ALA A 318 17.29 -6.99 -9.79
N ILE A 319 16.37 -7.41 -8.91
CA ILE A 319 15.62 -8.67 -9.06
C ILE A 319 14.78 -8.66 -10.35
N MET A 320 14.14 -7.54 -10.69
CA MET A 320 13.41 -7.40 -11.96
C MET A 320 14.34 -7.58 -13.16
N ILE A 321 15.48 -6.90 -13.18
CA ILE A 321 16.48 -6.94 -14.26
C ILE A 321 16.98 -8.36 -14.48
N GLU A 322 17.40 -9.03 -13.40
CA GLU A 322 17.85 -10.43 -13.44
C GLU A 322 16.76 -11.34 -14.00
N ARG A 323 15.52 -11.19 -13.53
CA ARG A 323 14.42 -12.02 -14.00
C ARG A 323 14.13 -11.78 -15.48
N LEU A 324 14.13 -10.55 -15.97
CA LEU A 324 13.90 -10.27 -17.39
C LEU A 324 15.02 -10.86 -18.27
N GLN A 325 16.28 -10.81 -17.82
CA GLN A 325 17.41 -11.45 -18.53
C GLN A 325 17.29 -12.98 -18.55
N GLU A 326 16.86 -13.59 -17.44
CA GLU A 326 16.56 -15.02 -17.38
C GLU A 326 15.48 -15.39 -18.41
N LEU A 327 14.36 -14.65 -18.45
CA LEU A 327 13.27 -14.90 -19.41
C LEU A 327 13.75 -14.81 -20.86
N GLN A 328 14.54 -13.79 -21.21
CA GLN A 328 15.13 -13.65 -22.55
C GLN A 328 16.03 -14.85 -22.91
N SER A 329 16.85 -15.30 -21.97
CA SER A 329 17.76 -16.42 -22.15
C SER A 329 17.00 -17.75 -22.34
N GLU A 330 15.96 -17.98 -21.54
CA GLU A 330 15.10 -19.17 -21.62
C GLU A 330 14.33 -19.22 -22.96
N ILE A 331 13.85 -18.06 -23.44
CA ILE A 331 13.20 -17.96 -24.77
C ILE A 331 14.19 -18.31 -25.88
N ALA A 332 15.41 -17.76 -25.83
CA ALA A 332 16.44 -18.02 -26.84
C ALA A 332 16.80 -19.52 -26.89
N LEU A 333 17.02 -20.15 -25.74
CA LEU A 333 17.34 -21.58 -25.63
C LEU A 333 16.24 -22.44 -26.26
N ARG A 334 14.97 -22.20 -25.91
CA ARG A 334 13.84 -22.99 -26.42
C ARG A 334 13.58 -22.80 -27.92
N ARG A 335 13.91 -21.62 -28.47
CA ARG A 335 13.82 -21.37 -29.92
C ARG A 335 14.88 -22.15 -30.68
N HIS A 336 16.09 -22.28 -30.13
CA HIS A 336 17.14 -23.11 -30.73
C HIS A 336 16.77 -24.59 -30.78
N ASP A 337 16.23 -25.14 -29.69
CA ASP A 337 15.83 -26.56 -29.63
C ASP A 337 14.75 -26.91 -30.66
N LYS A 338 13.78 -26.01 -30.89
CA LYS A 338 12.71 -26.20 -31.89
C LYS A 338 13.18 -26.06 -33.34
N SER A 339 14.31 -25.41 -33.58
CA SER A 339 14.86 -25.22 -34.94
C SER A 339 15.76 -26.38 -35.41
N SER A 340 16.10 -27.32 -34.51
CA SER A 340 16.93 -28.49 -34.80
C SER A 340 16.23 -29.87 -34.99
N PRO A 341 14.98 -30.00 -35.45
CA PRO A 341 14.47 -31.30 -35.85
C PRO A 341 14.73 -31.55 -37.36
N LEU A 342 15.54 -32.59 -37.65
CA LEU A 342 15.51 -33.42 -38.88
C LEU A 342 16.24 -32.97 -40.18
N SER A 343 17.47 -32.44 -40.12
CA SER A 343 18.37 -32.43 -41.30
C SER A 343 19.49 -33.48 -41.27
N ILE A 344 19.53 -34.39 -40.29
CA ILE A 344 20.64 -35.37 -40.12
C ILE A 344 20.30 -36.80 -40.62
N PHE A 345 19.08 -37.06 -41.11
CA PHE A 345 18.69 -38.42 -41.58
C PHE A 345 18.32 -38.53 -43.07
N SER A 346 18.90 -37.70 -43.94
CA SER A 346 18.61 -37.79 -45.40
C SER A 346 19.77 -38.23 -46.29
N ASP A 347 20.98 -38.47 -45.79
CA ASP A 347 22.08 -39.00 -46.62
C ASP A 347 22.93 -40.05 -45.88
N ALA A 348 22.49 -41.31 -45.89
CA ALA A 348 23.36 -42.47 -45.64
C ALA A 348 22.80 -43.76 -46.26
N LYS A 349 22.75 -43.84 -47.59
CA LYS A 349 22.96 -45.12 -48.27
C LYS A 349 24.46 -45.35 -48.35
N ASN A 350 25.02 -46.07 -47.38
CA ASN A 350 26.15 -47.01 -47.50
C ASN A 350 26.64 -47.39 -46.10
N PRO A 351 26.80 -48.69 -45.77
CA PRO A 351 27.43 -49.10 -44.52
C PRO A 351 28.96 -49.01 -44.66
N PRO A 352 29.69 -48.33 -43.76
CA PRO A 352 31.12 -48.51 -43.67
C PRO A 352 31.47 -49.63 -42.69
N ASP A 353 32.51 -50.34 -43.09
CA ASP A 353 33.16 -51.47 -42.44
C ASP A 353 33.65 -51.10 -41.02
N LEU A 354 33.39 -52.01 -40.09
CA LEU A 354 33.59 -51.81 -38.66
C LEU A 354 34.93 -52.42 -38.24
N LYS A 355 36.02 -51.65 -38.33
CA LYS A 355 37.28 -51.95 -37.63
C LYS A 355 37.94 -50.68 -37.09
N ASP A 356 38.30 -50.77 -35.82
CA ASP A 356 39.19 -49.91 -35.05
C ASP A 356 38.67 -48.52 -34.62
N LEU A 357 38.33 -48.37 -33.33
CA LEU A 357 39.05 -47.49 -32.39
C LEU A 357 38.37 -47.40 -30.99
N ILE A 358 39.03 -48.07 -30.04
CA ILE A 358 39.37 -47.74 -28.63
C ILE A 358 38.54 -46.66 -27.89
N PRO A 359 38.05 -46.95 -26.65
CA PRO A 359 37.30 -46.01 -25.83
C PRO A 359 38.22 -45.06 -25.05
N LYS A 360 37.92 -43.75 -25.07
CA LYS A 360 38.49 -42.77 -24.15
C LYS A 360 37.38 -42.06 -23.38
N THR A 361 37.41 -42.30 -22.08
CA THR A 361 36.53 -41.82 -21.02
C THR A 361 36.55 -40.31 -20.90
N ALA A 362 35.37 -39.67 -20.87
CA ALA A 362 35.15 -38.31 -20.37
C ALA A 362 33.74 -38.22 -19.74
N PRO A 363 33.55 -37.37 -18.72
CA PRO A 363 32.49 -37.53 -17.74
C PRO A 363 31.13 -37.01 -18.23
N SER A 364 30.11 -37.77 -17.88
CA SER A 364 28.69 -37.42 -18.03
C SER A 364 28.35 -36.20 -17.19
N ALA A 365 28.07 -35.07 -17.86
CA ALA A 365 27.31 -33.98 -17.27
C ALA A 365 25.82 -34.31 -17.44
N SER A 366 25.21 -34.82 -16.36
CA SER A 366 23.77 -35.05 -16.28
C SER A 366 23.04 -33.70 -16.28
N SER A 367 22.64 -33.25 -17.46
CA SER A 367 21.59 -32.24 -17.63
C SER A 367 20.29 -32.85 -17.15
N THR A 368 19.97 -32.62 -15.88
CA THR A 368 18.67 -32.99 -15.31
C THR A 368 17.66 -32.01 -15.89
N ALA A 369 17.01 -32.40 -16.98
CA ALA A 369 15.82 -31.71 -17.47
C ALA A 369 14.77 -31.76 -16.35
N VAL A 370 14.59 -30.63 -15.67
CA VAL A 370 13.55 -30.44 -14.66
C VAL A 370 12.22 -30.51 -15.39
N HIS A 371 11.57 -31.66 -15.32
CA HIS A 371 10.15 -31.79 -15.63
C HIS A 371 9.36 -30.73 -14.85
N PRO A 372 8.22 -30.23 -15.38
CA PRO A 372 7.40 -29.27 -14.64
C PRO A 372 6.94 -29.92 -13.34
N LEU A 373 7.52 -29.50 -12.23
CA LEU A 373 7.08 -29.86 -10.88
C LEU A 373 5.75 -29.14 -10.62
N LYS A 374 4.85 -29.83 -9.89
CA LYS A 374 3.50 -29.40 -9.47
C LYS A 374 3.38 -27.88 -9.29
N SER A 375 2.34 -27.31 -9.88
CA SER A 375 2.01 -25.89 -9.76
C SER A 375 1.84 -25.50 -8.29
N LEU A 376 2.15 -24.25 -7.91
CA LEU A 376 1.75 -23.70 -6.61
C LEU A 376 0.24 -23.87 -6.34
N SER A 377 -0.56 -23.95 -7.41
CA SER A 377 -1.99 -24.30 -7.39
C SER A 377 -2.26 -25.69 -6.79
N ASP A 378 -1.35 -26.67 -6.94
CA ASP A 378 -1.53 -28.01 -6.38
C ASP A 378 -1.23 -28.07 -4.87
N LEU A 379 -0.52 -27.07 -4.34
CA LEU A 379 -0.35 -26.85 -2.90
C LEU A 379 -1.55 -26.10 -2.30
N LEU A 380 -2.42 -25.53 -3.13
CA LEU A 380 -3.55 -24.70 -2.76
C LEU A 380 -4.80 -25.16 -3.53
N SER A 381 -5.48 -26.21 -3.06
CA SER A 381 -6.76 -26.65 -3.65
C SER A 381 -7.74 -25.47 -3.79
N MET A 382 -8.03 -25.06 -5.02
CA MET A 382 -9.06 -24.06 -5.35
C MET A 382 -10.00 -24.62 -6.41
N GLU A 383 -11.30 -24.63 -6.08
CA GLU A 383 -12.39 -24.84 -7.04
C GLU A 383 -12.57 -23.62 -7.95
N THR A 384 -12.80 -23.87 -9.23
CA THR A 384 -12.94 -22.89 -10.31
C THR A 384 -14.32 -22.20 -10.22
N MET A 385 -14.39 -20.87 -10.24
CA MET A 385 -15.65 -20.12 -10.38
C MET A 385 -15.79 -19.51 -11.78
N GLU A 386 -16.96 -19.71 -12.41
CA GLU A 386 -17.41 -19.02 -13.62
C GLU A 386 -18.15 -17.70 -13.28
N PRO A 387 -18.12 -16.67 -14.15
CA PRO A 387 -18.88 -15.44 -13.96
C PRO A 387 -20.19 -15.43 -14.75
N LEU A 388 -21.28 -15.00 -14.12
CA LEU A 388 -22.53 -14.66 -14.80
C LEU A 388 -23.06 -13.29 -14.32
N VAL A 389 -23.26 -12.38 -15.27
CA VAL A 389 -23.71 -11.00 -15.08
C VAL A 389 -25.21 -10.89 -15.35
N SER A 390 -25.94 -10.10 -14.55
CA SER A 390 -27.13 -9.38 -15.01
C SER A 390 -27.42 -8.15 -14.14
N ALA A 391 -27.62 -7.00 -14.78
CA ALA A 391 -27.94 -5.73 -14.13
C ALA A 391 -29.44 -5.43 -14.21
N HIS A 392 -30.06 -5.08 -13.09
CA HIS A 392 -31.43 -4.56 -13.04
C HIS A 392 -31.48 -3.17 -12.38
N VAL A 393 -32.10 -2.24 -13.10
CA VAL A 393 -32.28 -0.83 -12.73
C VAL A 393 -33.62 -0.67 -12.02
N LEU A 394 -33.63 -0.13 -10.79
CA LEU A 394 -34.85 0.17 -10.03
C LEU A 394 -35.10 1.69 -9.95
N LYS A 395 -36.35 2.08 -10.25
CA LYS A 395 -36.91 3.44 -10.10
C LYS A 395 -37.42 3.65 -8.66
N PRO A 396 -37.18 4.79 -8.00
CA PRO A 396 -37.68 5.04 -6.65
C PRO A 396 -39.01 5.84 -6.60
N PRO A 397 -39.80 5.69 -5.51
CA PRO A 397 -41.10 6.34 -5.29
C PRO A 397 -40.99 7.67 -4.47
N PRO A 398 -42.11 8.41 -4.24
CA PRO A 398 -42.09 9.82 -3.87
C PRO A 398 -41.98 10.06 -2.35
N VAL A 399 -41.51 11.26 -2.01
CA VAL A 399 -41.10 11.69 -0.67
C VAL A 399 -42.06 12.75 -0.11
N GLU A 400 -42.40 12.60 1.17
CA GLU A 400 -43.03 13.62 2.02
C GLU A 400 -42.00 14.43 2.83
N SER A 401 -42.36 15.66 3.14
CA SER A 401 -41.50 16.79 3.49
C SER A 401 -41.24 16.98 4.98
N VAL A 402 -39.98 17.23 5.38
CA VAL A 402 -39.63 18.08 6.55
C VAL A 402 -38.26 18.76 6.31
N LYS A 403 -38.15 20.06 6.67
CA LYS A 403 -36.92 20.90 6.62
C LYS A 403 -36.09 20.75 7.90
N PRO A 404 -34.74 20.89 7.82
CA PRO A 404 -34.02 21.56 8.90
C PRO A 404 -33.04 22.66 8.42
N ALA A 405 -32.74 23.55 9.37
CA ALA A 405 -31.92 24.75 9.24
C ALA A 405 -30.42 24.45 9.44
N SER A 406 -29.59 25.23 8.74
CA SER A 406 -28.12 25.11 8.69
C SER A 406 -27.42 26.04 9.70
N SER A 407 -26.38 25.53 10.36
CA SER A 407 -25.30 26.34 10.92
C SER A 407 -23.96 25.70 10.57
N GLU A 408 -23.15 26.37 9.75
CA GLU A 408 -21.82 25.95 9.35
C GLU A 408 -20.82 26.05 10.52
N VAL A 409 -20.14 24.95 10.83
CA VAL A 409 -19.01 24.90 11.76
C VAL A 409 -17.73 24.64 10.96
N LYS A 410 -16.75 25.55 11.06
CA LYS A 410 -15.40 25.39 10.48
C LYS A 410 -14.62 24.34 11.28
N TRP A 411 -14.27 23.23 10.64
CA TRP A 411 -13.42 22.19 11.23
C TRP A 411 -11.93 22.50 10.99
N LYS A 412 -11.13 22.56 12.06
CA LYS A 412 -9.66 22.52 11.97
C LYS A 412 -9.25 21.05 11.91
N CYS A 413 -8.63 20.61 10.81
CA CYS A 413 -8.08 19.27 10.69
C CYS A 413 -6.83 19.16 11.57
N GLN A 414 -6.90 18.40 12.65
CA GLN A 414 -5.76 18.13 13.54
C GLN A 414 -5.05 16.86 13.03
N ARG A 415 -3.74 16.95 12.78
CA ARG A 415 -2.94 15.83 12.22
C ARG A 415 -2.83 14.69 13.23
N LEU A 416 -2.94 13.44 12.76
CA LEU A 416 -2.79 12.24 13.58
C LEU A 416 -1.30 11.96 13.87
N THR A 417 -1.00 11.43 15.06
CA THR A 417 0.31 10.85 15.41
C THR A 417 0.52 9.52 14.71
N GLU A 418 1.76 9.06 14.55
CA GLU A 418 2.09 7.78 13.88
C GLU A 418 1.28 6.59 14.43
N LYS A 419 1.05 6.55 15.74
CA LYS A 419 0.32 5.46 16.40
C LYS A 419 -1.19 5.57 16.21
N GLU A 420 -1.72 6.79 16.22
CA GLU A 420 -3.09 7.08 15.79
C GLU A 420 -3.30 6.67 14.32
N THR A 421 -2.32 6.94 13.46
CA THR A 421 -2.30 6.48 12.07
C THR A 421 -2.30 4.95 11.99
N ASN A 422 -1.43 4.27 12.76
CA ASN A 422 -1.39 2.80 12.81
C ASN A 422 -2.70 2.19 13.30
N TYR A 423 -3.37 2.82 14.27
CA TYR A 423 -4.71 2.41 14.70
C TYR A 423 -5.74 2.61 13.57
N ALA A 424 -5.71 3.75 12.87
CA ALA A 424 -6.59 4.02 11.73
C ALA A 424 -6.36 3.00 10.58
N TYR A 425 -5.11 2.63 10.28
CA TYR A 425 -4.75 1.54 9.35
C TYR A 425 -5.40 0.21 9.76
N ALA A 426 -5.28 -0.16 11.03
CA ALA A 426 -5.81 -1.42 11.51
C ALA A 426 -7.36 -1.43 11.50
N LEU A 427 -7.99 -0.29 11.79
CA LEU A 427 -9.45 -0.12 11.70
C LEU A 427 -9.95 -0.19 10.25
N TYR A 428 -9.23 0.41 9.30
CA TYR A 428 -9.53 0.29 7.87
C TYR A 428 -9.38 -1.16 7.37
N GLY A 429 -8.33 -1.86 7.80
CA GLY A 429 -8.17 -3.29 7.50
C GLY A 429 -9.34 -4.13 8.00
N LEU A 430 -9.88 -3.79 9.18
CA LEU A 430 -11.08 -4.41 9.72
C LEU A 430 -12.32 -4.08 8.87
N GLU A 431 -12.48 -2.83 8.43
CA GLU A 431 -13.56 -2.41 7.53
C GLU A 431 -13.54 -3.18 6.19
N GLN A 432 -12.36 -3.40 5.61
CA GLN A 432 -12.24 -4.20 4.38
C GLN A 432 -12.69 -5.65 4.61
N LYS A 433 -12.37 -6.24 5.77
CA LYS A 433 -12.86 -7.58 6.14
C LYS A 433 -14.37 -7.63 6.38
N VAL A 434 -14.96 -6.58 6.96
CA VAL A 434 -16.43 -6.46 7.05
C VAL A 434 -17.04 -6.55 5.66
N ARG A 435 -16.50 -5.82 4.68
CA ARG A 435 -17.02 -5.82 3.30
C ARG A 435 -16.87 -7.19 2.63
N GLU A 436 -15.71 -7.83 2.77
CA GLU A 436 -15.49 -9.18 2.26
C GLU A 436 -16.50 -10.19 2.82
N PHE A 437 -16.73 -10.17 4.15
CA PHE A 437 -17.72 -11.09 4.74
C PHE A 437 -19.16 -10.73 4.39
N LYS A 438 -19.46 -9.45 4.19
CA LYS A 438 -20.76 -9.01 3.71
C LYS A 438 -21.07 -9.62 2.34
N GLU A 439 -20.15 -9.47 1.39
CA GLU A 439 -20.28 -10.03 0.04
C GLU A 439 -20.44 -11.55 0.09
N LEU A 440 -19.60 -12.24 0.88
CA LEU A 440 -19.70 -13.70 1.08
C LEU A 440 -21.01 -14.14 1.75
N SER A 441 -21.61 -13.30 2.59
CA SER A 441 -22.88 -13.57 3.26
C SER A 441 -24.09 -13.37 2.34
N GLU A 442 -24.02 -12.39 1.43
CA GLU A 442 -25.08 -12.04 0.48
C GLU A 442 -25.15 -13.04 -0.70
N ASP A 443 -24.02 -13.66 -1.06
CA ASP A 443 -23.94 -14.73 -2.08
C ASP A 443 -24.64 -16.05 -1.69
N GLY A 444 -25.24 -16.13 -0.50
CA GLY A 444 -26.16 -17.20 -0.09
C GLY A 444 -25.52 -18.57 0.17
N LYS A 445 -24.20 -18.68 0.15
CA LYS A 445 -23.51 -19.99 0.16
C LYS A 445 -23.16 -20.55 1.54
N VAL A 446 -23.06 -19.75 2.61
CA VAL A 446 -22.74 -20.29 3.95
C VAL A 446 -23.29 -19.42 5.09
N LEU A 447 -24.16 -19.99 5.93
CA LEU A 447 -24.71 -19.34 7.14
C LEU A 447 -23.60 -18.78 8.06
N ARG A 448 -22.44 -19.43 8.07
CA ARG A 448 -21.25 -19.05 8.87
C ARG A 448 -20.65 -17.70 8.48
N TYR A 449 -20.81 -17.24 7.24
CA TYR A 449 -20.29 -15.92 6.83
C TYR A 449 -21.17 -14.77 7.30
N LYS A 450 -22.48 -15.02 7.46
CA LYS A 450 -23.38 -14.05 8.05
C LYS A 450 -23.05 -13.79 9.51
N GLU A 451 -22.84 -14.85 10.30
CA GLU A 451 -22.39 -14.73 11.69
C GLU A 451 -21.04 -13.99 11.79
N ALA A 452 -20.08 -14.33 10.90
CA ALA A 452 -18.78 -13.64 10.84
C ALA A 452 -18.93 -12.15 10.51
N PHE A 453 -19.77 -11.83 9.53
CA PHE A 453 -20.08 -10.46 9.13
C PHE A 453 -20.70 -9.67 10.27
N ASP A 454 -21.77 -10.20 10.88
CA ASP A 454 -22.50 -9.53 11.97
C ASP A 454 -21.55 -9.24 13.16
N GLU A 455 -20.67 -10.20 13.50
CA GLU A 455 -19.72 -10.04 14.62
C GLU A 455 -18.59 -9.05 14.31
N ILE A 456 -18.02 -9.11 13.10
CA ILE A 456 -16.89 -8.25 12.71
C ILE A 456 -17.37 -6.83 12.40
N ASP A 457 -18.57 -6.65 11.85
CA ASP A 457 -19.19 -5.33 11.68
C ASP A 457 -19.46 -4.71 13.05
N ALA A 458 -20.05 -5.44 13.99
CA ALA A 458 -20.28 -4.95 15.35
C ALA A 458 -18.97 -4.47 16.02
N LEU A 459 -17.89 -5.25 15.92
CA LEU A 459 -16.58 -4.85 16.42
C LEU A 459 -16.11 -3.56 15.75
N HIS A 460 -16.16 -3.50 14.41
CA HIS A 460 -15.73 -2.33 13.65
C HIS A 460 -16.52 -1.08 14.02
N GLN A 461 -17.85 -1.15 14.08
CA GLN A 461 -18.70 -0.02 14.44
C GLN A 461 -18.38 0.48 15.86
N ASN A 462 -18.17 -0.42 16.82
CA ASN A 462 -17.83 -0.05 18.20
C ASN A 462 -16.45 0.62 18.26
N LEU A 463 -15.42 0.02 17.66
CA LEU A 463 -14.06 0.58 17.64
C LEU A 463 -14.02 1.94 16.92
N LYS A 464 -14.73 2.06 15.80
CA LYS A 464 -14.87 3.32 15.07
C LYS A 464 -15.58 4.38 15.89
N SER A 465 -16.65 4.02 16.60
CA SER A 465 -17.33 4.95 17.51
C SER A 465 -16.40 5.44 18.61
N PHE A 466 -15.62 4.54 19.24
CA PHE A 466 -14.68 4.93 20.28
C PHE A 466 -13.57 5.84 19.73
N TRP A 467 -13.09 5.55 18.53
CA TRP A 467 -12.11 6.36 17.82
C TRP A 467 -12.63 7.75 17.46
N ASP A 468 -13.87 7.84 16.99
CA ASP A 468 -14.52 9.11 16.66
C ASP A 468 -14.75 9.95 17.92
N ASP A 469 -15.18 9.33 19.02
CA ASP A 469 -15.32 9.99 20.32
C ASP A 469 -13.97 10.54 20.81
N TYR A 470 -12.91 9.75 20.69
CA TYR A 470 -11.55 10.18 21.03
C TYR A 470 -11.06 11.31 20.14
N SER A 471 -11.24 11.18 18.82
CA SER A 471 -10.77 12.15 17.82
C SER A 471 -11.46 13.51 17.95
N LYS A 472 -12.72 13.52 18.42
CA LYS A 472 -13.51 14.74 18.69
C LYS A 472 -13.27 15.31 20.09
N SER A 473 -12.65 14.55 20.99
CA SER A 473 -12.34 15.00 22.34
C SER A 473 -11.22 16.06 22.35
N ASP A 474 -10.90 16.58 23.54
CA ASP A 474 -9.72 17.41 23.73
C ASP A 474 -8.39 16.62 23.66
N LYS A 475 -8.46 15.33 23.31
CA LYS A 475 -7.36 14.37 23.18
C LYS A 475 -6.45 14.29 24.41
N LYS A 476 -6.98 14.63 25.59
CA LYS A 476 -6.25 14.52 26.86
C LYS A 476 -6.17 13.07 27.33
N GLU A 477 -5.26 12.85 28.29
CA GLU A 477 -4.98 11.56 28.94
C GLU A 477 -6.26 10.79 29.30
N LYS A 478 -7.23 11.42 29.98
CA LYS A 478 -8.48 10.76 30.37
C LYS A 478 -9.35 10.30 29.20
N ALA A 479 -9.40 11.10 28.11
CA ALA A 479 -10.17 10.73 26.92
C ALA A 479 -9.51 9.55 26.20
N TYR A 480 -8.19 9.53 26.19
CA TYR A 480 -7.41 8.43 25.66
C TYR A 480 -7.55 7.15 26.51
N GLU A 481 -7.43 7.24 27.84
CA GLU A 481 -7.63 6.10 28.76
C GLU A 481 -8.99 5.45 28.55
N LEU A 482 -10.04 6.26 28.44
CA LEU A 482 -11.39 5.77 28.17
C LEU A 482 -11.49 5.08 26.80
N PHE A 483 -10.89 5.65 25.76
CA PHE A 483 -10.82 5.05 24.42
C PHE A 483 -10.08 3.71 24.44
N ALA A 484 -8.91 3.66 25.08
CA ALA A 484 -8.07 2.47 25.17
C ALA A 484 -8.78 1.36 25.95
N GLN A 485 -9.35 1.69 27.11
CA GLN A 485 -10.09 0.75 27.95
C GLN A 485 -11.28 0.15 27.19
N LYS A 486 -12.11 0.99 26.56
CA LYS A 486 -13.27 0.54 25.77
C LYS A 486 -12.85 -0.32 24.57
N SER A 487 -11.81 0.10 23.85
CA SER A 487 -11.31 -0.63 22.69
C SER A 487 -10.74 -2.00 23.08
N LEU A 488 -9.93 -2.07 24.14
CA LEU A 488 -9.37 -3.33 24.63
C LEU A 488 -10.44 -4.27 25.19
N ALA A 489 -11.41 -3.74 25.94
CA ALA A 489 -12.53 -4.54 26.44
C ALA A 489 -13.36 -5.13 25.29
N GLU A 490 -13.66 -4.33 24.26
CA GLU A 490 -14.43 -4.78 23.10
C GLU A 490 -13.67 -5.81 22.26
N ILE A 491 -12.36 -5.60 22.06
CA ILE A 491 -11.50 -6.59 21.40
C ILE A 491 -11.44 -7.89 22.21
N ALA A 492 -11.24 -7.81 23.52
CA ALA A 492 -11.15 -8.99 24.39
C ALA A 492 -12.47 -9.80 24.41
N LYS A 493 -13.61 -9.11 24.42
CA LYS A 493 -14.95 -9.71 24.35
C LYS A 493 -15.17 -10.50 23.06
N ASN A 494 -14.67 -10.00 21.93
CA ASN A 494 -14.88 -10.61 20.61
C ASN A 494 -13.72 -11.52 20.16
N ARG A 495 -12.57 -11.51 20.85
CA ARG A 495 -11.32 -12.20 20.46
C ARG A 495 -11.51 -13.66 20.07
N GLN A 496 -12.10 -14.46 20.96
CA GLN A 496 -12.25 -15.90 20.74
C GLN A 496 -13.13 -16.21 19.53
N ARG A 497 -14.04 -15.31 19.17
CA ARG A 497 -14.93 -15.47 18.02
C ARG A 497 -14.24 -15.05 16.73
N ILE A 498 -13.54 -13.91 16.75
CA ILE A 498 -12.80 -13.39 15.60
C ILE A 498 -11.64 -14.32 15.18
N GLU A 499 -10.93 -14.92 16.16
CA GLU A 499 -9.82 -15.85 15.89
C GLU A 499 -10.27 -17.13 15.17
N ARG A 500 -11.58 -17.46 15.18
CA ARG A 500 -12.13 -18.60 14.41
C ARG A 500 -12.22 -18.29 12.92
N HIS A 501 -12.09 -17.03 12.50
CA HIS A 501 -12.19 -16.60 11.12
C HIS A 501 -10.79 -16.35 10.52
N ARG A 502 -10.51 -17.01 9.39
CA ARG A 502 -9.21 -16.97 8.71
C ARG A 502 -8.80 -15.52 8.39
N GLY A 503 -7.60 -15.12 8.80
CA GLY A 503 -7.01 -13.81 8.49
C GLY A 503 -7.39 -12.66 9.44
N CYS A 504 -8.36 -12.84 10.35
CA CYS A 504 -8.77 -11.76 11.25
C CYS A 504 -7.86 -11.61 12.49
N GLY A 505 -7.17 -12.68 12.90
CA GLY A 505 -6.27 -12.65 14.06
C GLY A 505 -5.11 -11.66 13.93
N GLN A 506 -4.56 -11.47 12.73
CA GLN A 506 -3.49 -10.49 12.49
C GLN A 506 -4.00 -9.05 12.60
N ILE A 507 -5.21 -8.77 12.10
CA ILE A 507 -5.84 -7.43 12.18
C ILE A 507 -6.14 -7.08 13.64
N VAL A 508 -6.69 -8.04 14.42
CA VAL A 508 -6.93 -7.86 15.86
C VAL A 508 -5.63 -7.61 16.62
N THR A 509 -4.57 -8.35 16.31
CA THR A 509 -3.25 -8.15 16.93
C THR A 509 -2.71 -6.75 16.64
N ASN A 510 -2.83 -6.27 15.39
CA ASN A 510 -2.41 -4.93 15.02
C ASN A 510 -3.26 -3.83 15.68
N LEU A 511 -4.57 -4.05 15.85
CA LEU A 511 -5.45 -3.14 16.61
C LEU A 511 -5.03 -3.05 18.08
N VAL A 512 -4.75 -4.19 18.73
CA VAL A 512 -4.25 -4.23 20.11
C VAL A 512 -2.90 -3.51 20.23
N LEU A 513 -1.97 -3.76 19.31
CA LEU A 513 -0.67 -3.08 19.29
C LEU A 513 -0.81 -1.57 19.04
N GLY A 514 -1.76 -1.15 18.22
CA GLY A 514 -2.09 0.26 18.00
C GLY A 514 -2.57 0.93 19.30
N VAL A 515 -3.53 0.31 19.99
CA VAL A 515 -4.03 0.83 21.29
C VAL A 515 -2.90 0.85 22.34
N VAL A 516 -2.20 -0.26 22.56
CA VAL A 516 -1.13 -0.32 23.57
C VAL A 516 0.03 0.61 23.21
N GLY A 517 0.35 0.74 21.93
CA GLY A 517 1.38 1.64 21.43
C GLY A 517 1.13 3.08 21.86
N ILE A 518 -0.10 3.58 21.76
CA ILE A 518 -0.43 4.96 22.13
C ILE A 518 -0.22 5.18 23.64
N VAL A 519 -0.49 4.17 24.50
CA VAL A 519 -0.26 4.22 25.96
C VAL A 519 1.21 4.48 26.30
N ILE A 520 2.12 3.70 25.69
CA ILE A 520 3.56 3.75 26.00
C ILE A 520 4.14 5.14 25.68
N PHE A 521 3.62 5.83 24.66
CA PHE A 521 4.09 7.17 24.32
C PHE A 521 3.58 8.24 25.28
N TYR A 522 2.32 8.13 25.71
CA TYR A 522 1.75 9.05 26.70
C TYR A 522 2.52 8.95 28.03
N PHE A 523 2.85 7.72 28.46
CA PHE A 523 3.71 7.50 29.63
C PHE A 523 5.15 8.00 29.41
N ALA A 524 5.74 7.81 28.23
CA ALA A 524 7.06 8.36 27.92
C ALA A 524 7.07 9.90 27.89
N ALA A 525 6.03 10.54 27.32
CA ALA A 525 5.88 11.99 27.29
C ALA A 525 5.64 12.58 28.70
N CYS A 526 4.84 11.90 29.52
CA CYS A 526 4.67 12.24 30.94
C CYS A 526 5.96 12.02 31.75
N ALA A 527 6.71 10.94 31.47
CA ALA A 527 8.00 10.64 32.12
C ALA A 527 9.10 11.64 31.71
N ILE A 528 9.13 12.10 30.46
CA ILE A 528 10.04 13.17 30.01
C ILE A 528 9.70 14.50 30.71
N LYS A 529 8.40 14.82 30.85
CA LYS A 529 7.94 15.99 31.60
C LYS A 529 8.26 15.92 33.10
N TRP A 530 8.37 14.71 33.65
CA TRP A 530 8.79 14.44 35.03
C TRP A 530 10.33 14.41 35.20
N ALA A 531 11.07 13.93 34.19
CA ALA A 531 12.52 13.80 34.18
C ALA A 531 13.29 15.13 34.20
N PHE A 532 12.65 16.24 33.79
CA PHE A 532 13.20 17.58 33.97
C PHE A 532 13.30 18.04 35.45
N ASN A 533 12.84 17.22 36.42
CA ASN A 533 12.93 17.50 37.87
C ASN A 533 13.88 16.56 38.67
N LYS A 534 14.93 16.03 38.02
CA LYS A 534 16.18 15.41 38.55
C LYS A 534 16.29 13.86 38.57
N HIS A 535 17.26 13.41 37.75
CA HIS A 535 18.12 12.21 37.76
C HIS A 535 17.56 10.78 37.83
N PHE A 536 17.90 9.96 36.82
CA PHE A 536 18.36 8.57 37.01
C PHE A 536 19.18 8.02 35.82
N PHE A 537 20.13 7.12 36.11
CA PHE A 537 21.03 6.39 35.20
C PHE A 537 20.64 4.89 35.18
N PHE A 538 20.42 4.26 34.01
CA PHE A 538 21.08 3.04 33.50
C PHE A 538 20.33 2.33 32.33
N LYS A 539 21.13 1.52 31.62
CA LYS A 539 21.06 0.80 30.34
C LYS A 539 19.81 -0.05 29.99
N PRO A 540 19.59 -0.33 28.69
CA PRO A 540 18.45 -1.09 28.19
C PRO A 540 18.67 -2.60 28.34
N ASN A 541 17.65 -3.31 28.83
CA ASN A 541 17.39 -4.69 28.48
C ASN A 541 15.88 -4.90 28.46
N THR A 542 15.41 -5.46 27.35
CA THR A 542 14.05 -5.90 26.99
C THR A 542 13.06 -6.13 28.15
N GLU A 543 12.11 -5.20 28.34
CA GLU A 543 10.94 -5.33 29.25
C GLU A 543 9.58 -5.35 28.52
N THR A 544 9.52 -5.10 27.21
CA THR A 544 8.24 -4.97 26.48
C THR A 544 7.45 -6.29 26.42
N ALA A 545 8.13 -7.44 26.34
CA ALA A 545 7.48 -8.74 26.36
C ALA A 545 6.90 -9.07 27.75
N THR A 546 7.60 -8.69 28.82
CA THR A 546 7.17 -8.87 30.21
C THR A 546 5.99 -7.96 30.54
N ILE A 547 5.99 -6.72 30.07
CA ILE A 547 4.87 -5.77 30.25
C ILE A 547 3.60 -6.27 29.57
N ILE A 548 3.70 -6.81 28.35
CA ILE A 548 2.56 -7.40 27.63
C ILE A 548 2.01 -8.62 28.38
N GLN A 549 2.89 -9.48 28.90
CA GLN A 549 2.50 -10.67 29.64
C GLN A 549 1.86 -10.31 30.99
N THR A 550 2.42 -9.32 31.71
CA THR A 550 1.84 -8.78 32.96
C THR A 550 0.51 -8.07 32.74
N LEU A 551 0.32 -7.36 31.62
CA LEU A 551 -0.97 -6.75 31.26
C LEU A 551 -2.04 -7.79 30.93
N VAL A 552 -1.66 -8.84 30.19
CA VAL A 552 -2.55 -9.97 29.90
C VAL A 552 -2.93 -10.73 31.19
N GLU A 553 -1.96 -10.98 32.07
CA GLU A 553 -2.18 -11.62 33.37
C GLU A 553 -3.05 -10.76 34.32
N ASN A 554 -2.89 -9.44 34.30
CA ASN A 554 -3.72 -8.54 35.11
C ASN A 554 -5.15 -8.39 34.57
N LEU A 555 -5.35 -8.51 33.26
CA LEU A 555 -6.68 -8.56 32.64
C LEU A 555 -7.43 -9.86 32.98
N ASP A 556 -6.73 -10.99 33.10
CA ASP A 556 -7.34 -12.26 33.56
C ASP A 556 -7.64 -12.25 35.06
N LYS A 557 -6.86 -11.54 35.89
CA LYS A 557 -7.19 -11.34 37.31
C LYS A 557 -8.46 -10.51 37.51
N LEU A 558 -8.65 -9.44 36.73
CA LEU A 558 -9.87 -8.61 36.77
C LEU A 558 -11.14 -9.41 36.46
N LYS A 559 -11.07 -10.37 35.53
CA LYS A 559 -12.19 -11.30 35.26
C LYS A 559 -12.48 -12.26 36.41
N THR A 560 -11.47 -12.61 37.20
CA THR A 560 -11.60 -13.57 38.30
C THR A 560 -12.18 -12.89 39.55
N ASP A 561 -11.92 -11.61 39.74
CA ASP A 561 -12.44 -10.82 40.86
C ASP A 561 -13.89 -10.36 40.62
N GLU A 562 -14.28 -10.01 39.39
CA GLU A 562 -15.70 -9.78 39.02
C GLU A 562 -16.56 -11.05 39.19
N ALA A 563 -16.00 -12.24 38.98
CA ALA A 563 -16.70 -13.51 39.20
C ALA A 563 -16.88 -13.87 40.68
N LYS A 564 -16.09 -13.27 41.59
CA LYS A 564 -16.22 -13.48 43.04
C LYS A 564 -17.24 -12.52 43.68
N GLU A 565 -17.32 -11.27 43.22
CA GLU A 565 -18.32 -10.32 43.73
C GLU A 565 -19.75 -10.76 43.39
N VAL A 566 -19.97 -11.43 42.25
CA VAL A 566 -21.29 -11.95 41.87
C VAL A 566 -21.74 -13.15 42.73
N ILE A 567 -20.81 -13.88 43.37
CA ILE A 567 -21.14 -15.01 44.25
C ILE A 567 -21.42 -14.57 45.69
N GLU A 568 -20.86 -13.44 46.14
CA GLU A 568 -21.09 -12.92 47.49
C GLU A 568 -22.38 -12.10 47.65
N GLU A 569 -22.96 -11.55 46.57
CA GLU A 569 -24.23 -10.81 46.65
C GLU A 569 -25.50 -11.70 46.66
N GLU A 570 -25.42 -13.00 46.35
CA GLU A 570 -26.61 -13.88 46.27
C GLU A 570 -26.91 -14.69 47.56
N VAL A 571 -26.16 -14.47 48.65
CA VAL A 571 -26.44 -15.10 49.94
C VAL A 571 -26.38 -14.05 51.05
N ILE A 572 -27.52 -13.44 51.37
CA ILE A 572 -28.03 -13.13 52.73
C ILE A 572 -29.33 -12.32 52.58
N ASN A 573 -30.46 -13.01 52.70
CA ASN A 573 -31.65 -12.45 53.35
C ASN A 573 -32.63 -13.58 53.76
N PRO A 574 -32.75 -13.89 55.06
CA PRO A 574 -34.01 -14.39 55.59
C PRO A 574 -34.57 -13.37 56.60
N GLY A 575 -35.84 -13.05 56.39
CA GLY A 575 -36.56 -11.98 57.07
C GLY A 575 -36.85 -12.18 58.55
N LEU A 576 -37.37 -11.08 59.10
CA LEU A 576 -37.88 -10.86 60.45
C LEU A 576 -38.79 -11.98 60.99
N GLY A 577 -38.72 -12.20 62.31
CA GLY A 577 -39.79 -12.80 63.08
C GLY A 577 -39.38 -13.11 64.53
N SER A 578 -39.67 -12.18 65.44
CA SER A 578 -39.53 -12.31 66.89
C SER A 578 -40.46 -13.36 67.51
N GLU A 579 -40.01 -14.04 68.58
CA GLU A 579 -40.70 -14.32 69.86
C GLU A 579 -39.93 -15.43 70.59
N CYS A 580 -39.23 -15.14 71.69
CA CYS A 580 -39.69 -15.04 73.10
C CYS A 580 -39.53 -16.35 73.90
N LEU A 581 -38.75 -16.21 74.99
CA LEU A 581 -38.84 -16.87 76.31
C LEU A 581 -38.24 -18.29 76.51
N LEU A 582 -37.09 -18.32 77.22
CA LEU A 582 -36.82 -18.92 78.56
C LEU A 582 -37.37 -20.33 78.92
N PRO A 583 -36.86 -21.02 79.97
CA PRO A 583 -35.71 -20.74 80.85
C PRO A 583 -34.74 -21.93 81.09
N PHE A 584 -33.59 -21.58 81.67
CA PHE A 584 -32.75 -22.32 82.63
C PHE A 584 -33.04 -23.80 82.92
N LYS A 585 -31.99 -24.61 82.74
CA LYS A 585 -31.21 -25.10 83.89
C LYS A 585 -29.73 -24.95 83.64
#